data_AF-A0A2G1BZ26-F1
#
_entry.id   AF-A0A2G1BZ26-F1
#
_cell.length_a   1.000
_cell.length_b   1.000
_cell.length_c   1.000
_cell.angle_alpha   90.00
_cell.angle_beta   90.00
_cell.angle_gamma   90.00
#
_symmetry.space_group_name_H-M   'P 1'
#
loop_
_entity.id
_entity.type
_entity.pdbx_description
1 polymer ?
#
loop_
_entity_poly.entity_id
_entity_poly.type
_entity_poly.pdbx_seq_one_letter_code
_entity_poly.pdbx_strand_id
1 'polypeptide(L)'
;MKKFTPYFLALSLSVIFASCSSNEAEVIENNPENLLQSYTLKRDATGAYSIDFNTTNNTDVTTVTNVDNSKEIILAETPQKTATKHSNDFSIENDHLKIGFLEANNGKRKSIYIEDENITFAKGITEFLNSYSITANEDGTYQLNFVVNDNVATDFIYNEKIEAYEVHLSNGNALQKVFSRQLEMSPNETLKINFVNHKNTSNKSDTEVHVSVEEKPVIVIS
;
A
#
# COMPACT_ATOMS: atom_id res chain seq x y z
N MET A 1 -77.27 63.33 -11.81
CA MET A 1 -76.86 62.26 -10.89
C MET A 1 -75.60 61.60 -11.44
N LYS A 2 -74.58 61.44 -10.58
CA LYS A 2 -73.37 60.58 -10.69
C LYS A 2 -72.44 60.77 -11.91
N LYS A 3 -71.36 61.53 -11.71
CA LYS A 3 -70.09 61.36 -12.45
C LYS A 3 -69.13 60.61 -11.52
N PHE A 4 -68.85 59.35 -11.82
CA PHE A 4 -67.83 58.55 -11.15
C PHE A 4 -66.53 58.68 -11.94
N THR A 5 -65.50 59.24 -11.32
CA THR A 5 -64.12 59.24 -11.85
C THR A 5 -63.35 58.17 -11.07
N PRO A 6 -62.81 57.11 -11.70
CA PRO A 6 -62.00 56.14 -10.99
C PRO A 6 -60.57 56.67 -10.84
N TYR A 7 -60.11 56.75 -9.60
CA TYR A 7 -58.69 56.91 -9.27
C TYR A 7 -57.97 55.60 -9.62
N PHE A 8 -57.04 55.66 -10.57
CA PHE A 8 -56.06 54.60 -10.80
C PHE A 8 -55.09 54.56 -9.62
N LEU A 9 -55.25 53.56 -8.75
CA LEU A 9 -54.30 53.25 -7.69
C LEU A 9 -53.13 52.48 -8.32
N ALA A 10 -52.03 53.16 -8.62
CA ALA A 10 -50.80 52.51 -9.05
C ALA A 10 -50.12 51.84 -7.84
N LEU A 11 -50.35 50.54 -7.66
CA LEU A 11 -49.64 49.73 -6.68
C LEU A 11 -48.26 49.39 -7.26
N SER A 12 -47.24 50.15 -6.89
CA SER A 12 -45.85 49.83 -7.24
C SER A 12 -45.41 48.58 -6.48
N LEU A 13 -45.36 47.45 -7.17
CA LEU A 13 -44.76 46.20 -6.68
C LEU A 13 -43.24 46.37 -6.69
N SER A 14 -42.66 46.80 -5.57
CA SER A 14 -41.21 46.72 -5.35
C SER A 14 -40.86 45.28 -4.98
N VAL A 15 -40.53 44.47 -5.99
CA VAL A 15 -39.94 43.15 -5.79
C VAL A 15 -38.49 43.35 -5.36
N ILE A 16 -38.25 43.31 -4.06
CA ILE A 16 -36.90 43.25 -3.52
C ILE A 16 -36.48 41.79 -3.62
N PHE A 17 -35.80 41.40 -4.70
CA PHE A 17 -35.06 40.15 -4.73
C PHE A 17 -33.84 40.29 -3.81
N ALA A 18 -34.04 40.06 -2.51
CA ALA A 18 -32.95 39.67 -1.65
C ALA A 18 -32.63 38.20 -1.99
N SER A 19 -31.85 37.96 -3.04
CA SER A 19 -31.15 36.70 -3.19
C SER A 19 -30.02 36.70 -2.15
N CYS A 20 -30.37 36.39 -0.90
CA CYS A 20 -29.39 35.77 -0.02
C CYS A 20 -29.10 34.42 -0.65
N SER A 21 -28.10 34.38 -1.55
CA SER A 21 -27.39 33.16 -1.88
C SER A 21 -26.87 32.65 -0.54
N SER A 22 -27.60 31.70 0.03
CA SER A 22 -27.08 30.82 1.04
C SER A 22 -25.86 30.15 0.42
N ASN A 23 -24.68 30.72 0.64
CA ASN A 23 -23.47 29.92 0.67
C ASN A 23 -23.57 29.10 1.97
N GLU A 24 -24.46 28.11 1.98
CA GLU A 24 -24.19 26.90 2.73
C GLU A 24 -22.87 26.40 2.14
N ALA A 25 -21.78 26.73 2.83
CA ALA A 25 -20.60 25.91 2.73
C ALA A 25 -21.10 24.50 3.03
N GLU A 26 -21.06 23.62 2.02
CA GLU A 26 -21.22 22.20 2.26
C GLU A 26 -20.26 21.86 3.38
N VAL A 27 -20.82 21.64 4.57
CA VAL A 27 -20.06 21.13 5.69
C VAL A 27 -19.57 19.79 5.20
N ILE A 28 -18.25 19.67 5.05
CA ILE A 28 -17.58 18.40 4.79
C ILE A 28 -17.80 17.57 6.06
N GLU A 29 -18.98 16.97 6.17
CA GLU A 29 -19.29 15.99 7.20
C GLU A 29 -18.51 14.73 6.83
N ASN A 30 -17.60 14.36 7.75
CA ASN A 30 -16.59 13.30 7.66
C ASN A 30 -15.30 13.75 6.98
N ASN A 31 -14.47 14.50 7.72
CA ASN A 31 -13.04 14.46 7.43
C ASN A 31 -12.52 13.11 7.97
N PRO A 32 -12.18 12.15 7.10
CA PRO A 32 -11.70 10.84 7.55
C PRO A 32 -10.41 11.04 8.36
N GLU A 33 -10.25 10.29 9.46
CA GLU A 33 -9.08 10.40 10.33
C GLU A 33 -7.76 10.16 9.57
N ASN A 34 -7.82 9.32 8.53
CA ASN A 34 -6.69 9.00 7.65
C ASN A 34 -7.09 9.22 6.18
N LEU A 35 -6.22 9.86 5.41
CA LEU A 35 -6.38 10.01 3.96
C LEU A 35 -6.07 8.70 3.22
N LEU A 36 -5.11 7.93 3.72
CA LEU A 36 -4.81 6.59 3.22
C LEU A 36 -5.82 5.59 3.78
N GLN A 37 -6.55 4.90 2.91
CA GLN A 37 -7.50 3.87 3.32
C GLN A 37 -6.86 2.48 3.34
N SER A 38 -6.19 2.11 2.25
CA SER A 38 -5.57 0.80 2.09
C SER A 38 -4.44 0.86 1.08
N TYR A 39 -3.54 -0.11 1.13
CA TYR A 39 -2.54 -0.33 0.09
C TYR A 39 -2.26 -1.80 -0.12
N THR A 40 -1.73 -2.16 -1.29
CA THR A 40 -1.20 -3.48 -1.61
C THR A 40 0.17 -3.30 -2.23
N LEU A 41 1.21 -3.64 -1.45
CA LEU A 41 2.56 -3.80 -1.95
C LEU A 41 2.63 -5.11 -2.75
N LYS A 42 3.26 -5.08 -3.92
CA LYS A 42 3.41 -6.24 -4.80
C LYS A 42 4.86 -6.40 -5.24
N ARG A 43 5.29 -7.65 -5.34
CA ARG A 43 6.48 -8.06 -6.07
C ARG A 43 6.08 -9.16 -7.05
N ASP A 44 6.36 -8.94 -8.33
CA ASP A 44 6.07 -9.93 -9.36
C ASP A 44 7.21 -10.95 -9.55
N ALA A 45 7.00 -11.88 -10.49
CA ALA A 45 7.97 -12.93 -10.83
C ALA A 45 9.31 -12.40 -11.35
N THR A 46 9.31 -11.20 -11.92
CA THR A 46 10.52 -10.55 -12.46
C THR A 46 11.31 -9.80 -11.39
N GLY A 47 10.75 -9.68 -10.18
CA GLY A 47 11.29 -8.86 -9.10
C GLY A 47 10.89 -7.39 -9.17
N ALA A 48 9.98 -7.02 -10.09
CA ALA A 48 9.47 -5.66 -10.15
C ALA A 48 8.50 -5.40 -9.00
N TYR A 49 8.60 -4.21 -8.42
CA TYR A 49 7.78 -3.77 -7.31
C TYR A 49 6.74 -2.76 -7.76
N SER A 50 5.54 -2.87 -7.21
CA SER A 50 4.51 -1.85 -7.33
C SER A 50 3.70 -1.72 -6.05
N ILE A 51 3.05 -0.57 -5.88
CA ILE A 51 2.08 -0.35 -4.81
C ILE A 51 0.79 0.20 -5.40
N ASP A 52 -0.31 -0.49 -5.14
CA ASP A 52 -1.64 0.03 -5.38
C ASP A 52 -2.19 0.56 -4.07
N PHE A 53 -2.83 1.73 -4.06
CA PHE A 53 -3.40 2.28 -2.84
C PHE A 53 -4.68 3.06 -3.09
N ASN A 54 -5.53 3.07 -2.07
CA ASN A 54 -6.78 3.79 -2.08
C ASN A 54 -6.71 4.98 -1.12
N THR A 55 -7.21 6.11 -1.58
CA THR A 55 -7.37 7.32 -0.76
C THR A 55 -8.84 7.65 -0.61
N THR A 56 -9.12 8.44 0.42
CA THR A 56 -10.43 9.08 0.56
C THR A 56 -10.66 10.06 -0.62
N ASN A 57 -11.92 10.44 -0.84
CA ASN A 57 -12.21 11.51 -1.81
C ASN A 57 -11.46 12.78 -1.41
N ASN A 58 -11.25 13.68 -2.37
CA ASN A 58 -10.67 15.00 -2.06
C ASN A 58 -9.26 14.94 -1.47
N THR A 59 -8.51 13.89 -1.82
CA THR A 59 -7.09 13.73 -1.46
C THR A 59 -6.21 13.95 -2.69
N ASP A 60 -5.34 14.94 -2.63
CA ASP A 60 -4.28 15.13 -3.61
C ASP A 60 -3.10 14.21 -3.29
N VAL A 61 -2.47 13.68 -4.33
CA VAL A 61 -1.42 12.67 -4.21
C VAL A 61 -0.19 13.10 -4.98
N THR A 62 0.91 13.29 -4.26
CA THR A 62 2.21 13.62 -4.86
C THR A 62 3.21 12.54 -4.50
N THR A 63 3.92 12.01 -5.49
CA THR A 63 5.03 11.06 -5.25
C THR A 63 6.35 11.74 -5.53
N VAL A 64 7.27 11.70 -4.57
CA VAL A 64 8.62 12.25 -4.68
C VAL A 64 9.68 11.19 -4.43
N THR A 65 10.88 11.40 -4.98
CA THR A 65 12.07 10.63 -4.63
C THR A 65 12.98 11.51 -3.79
N ASN A 66 13.33 11.03 -2.60
CA ASN A 66 14.24 11.70 -1.67
C ASN A 66 15.70 11.54 -2.10
N VAL A 67 16.59 12.31 -1.47
CA VAL A 67 18.04 12.29 -1.73
C VAL A 67 18.66 10.92 -1.43
N ASP A 68 18.10 10.15 -0.51
CA ASP A 68 18.53 8.79 -0.17
C ASP A 68 17.86 7.70 -1.05
N ASN A 69 17.21 8.12 -2.14
CA ASN A 69 16.43 7.31 -3.07
C ASN A 69 15.16 6.65 -2.49
N SER A 70 14.81 6.93 -1.23
CA SER A 70 13.50 6.56 -0.71
C SER A 70 12.38 7.27 -1.48
N LYS A 71 11.25 6.60 -1.60
CA LYS A 71 10.06 7.10 -2.30
C LYS A 71 9.06 7.55 -1.26
N GLU A 72 8.53 8.75 -1.40
CA GLU A 72 7.52 9.28 -0.48
C GLU A 72 6.26 9.68 -1.24
N ILE A 73 5.14 9.11 -0.82
CA ILE A 73 3.79 9.40 -1.30
C ILE A 73 3.16 10.35 -0.29
N ILE A 74 2.99 11.60 -0.67
CA ILE A 74 2.43 12.66 0.14
C ILE A 74 0.94 12.77 -0.20
N LEU A 75 0.11 12.68 0.84
CA LEU A 75 -1.35 12.78 0.79
C LEU A 75 -1.76 14.09 1.46
N ALA A 76 -2.52 14.92 0.76
CA ALA A 76 -3.00 16.20 1.28
C ALA A 76 -4.49 16.39 0.97
N GLU A 77 -5.21 17.08 1.87
CA GLU A 77 -6.60 17.43 1.59
C GLU A 77 -6.69 18.50 0.49
N THR A 78 -7.70 18.38 -0.37
CA THR A 78 -7.98 19.36 -1.42
C THR A 78 -9.48 19.56 -1.61
N PRO A 79 -9.96 20.79 -1.83
CA PRO A 79 -11.38 21.03 -2.10
C PRO A 79 -11.86 20.42 -3.44
N GLN A 80 -10.93 20.01 -4.31
CA GLN A 80 -11.26 19.42 -5.61
C GLN A 80 -11.48 17.92 -5.49
N LYS A 81 -12.43 17.38 -6.25
CA LYS A 81 -12.62 15.94 -6.35
C LYS A 81 -11.42 15.32 -7.08
N THR A 82 -10.78 14.34 -6.47
CA THR A 82 -9.62 13.62 -7.01
C THR A 82 -9.93 12.15 -7.25
N ALA A 83 -9.02 11.45 -7.93
CA ALA A 83 -9.07 9.99 -8.03
C ALA A 83 -8.82 9.37 -6.65
N THR A 84 -9.47 8.25 -6.38
CA THR A 84 -9.34 7.52 -5.11
C THR A 84 -8.50 6.26 -5.23
N LYS A 85 -8.07 5.89 -6.44
CA LYS A 85 -7.25 4.70 -6.70
C LYS A 85 -6.00 5.12 -7.43
N HIS A 86 -4.86 4.69 -6.90
CA HIS A 86 -3.55 5.09 -7.37
C HIS A 86 -2.64 3.86 -7.48
N SER A 87 -1.64 3.95 -8.34
CA SER A 87 -0.65 2.90 -8.53
C SER A 87 0.69 3.52 -8.87
N ASN A 88 1.75 3.06 -8.21
CA ASN A 88 3.12 3.45 -8.48
C ASN A 88 3.99 2.22 -8.68
N ASP A 89 4.85 2.26 -9.69
CA ASP A 89 5.90 1.27 -9.90
C ASP A 89 7.21 1.75 -9.26
N PHE A 90 7.98 0.80 -8.72
CA PHE A 90 9.25 1.06 -8.08
C PHE A 90 10.33 0.11 -8.58
N SER A 91 11.56 0.63 -8.58
CA SER A 91 12.77 -0.18 -8.76
C SER A 91 13.46 -0.32 -7.41
N ILE A 92 14.03 -1.51 -7.17
CA ILE A 92 14.91 -1.74 -6.03
C ILE A 92 16.31 -1.19 -6.35
N GLU A 93 16.90 -0.46 -5.41
CA GLU A 93 18.20 0.18 -5.56
C GLU A 93 19.14 -0.28 -4.45
N ASN A 94 20.34 -0.75 -4.81
CA ASN A 94 21.31 -1.32 -3.86
C ASN A 94 20.69 -2.38 -2.95
N ASP A 95 19.86 -3.28 -3.49
CA ASP A 95 19.13 -4.33 -2.76
C ASP A 95 18.10 -3.84 -1.73
N HIS A 96 17.72 -2.56 -1.79
CA HIS A 96 16.74 -1.98 -0.88
C HIS A 96 15.66 -1.16 -1.59
N LEU A 97 14.45 -1.17 -1.04
CA LEU A 97 13.36 -0.28 -1.42
C LEU A 97 12.73 0.31 -0.15
N LYS A 98 12.60 1.64 -0.12
CA LYS A 98 11.97 2.39 0.96
C LYS A 98 10.81 3.18 0.40
N ILE A 99 9.61 2.95 0.91
CA ILE A 99 8.39 3.66 0.53
C ILE A 99 7.78 4.26 1.79
N GLY A 100 7.46 5.55 1.77
CA GLY A 100 6.73 6.24 2.83
C GLY A 100 5.38 6.75 2.33
N PHE A 101 4.38 6.71 3.20
CA PHE A 101 3.16 7.51 3.07
C PHE A 101 3.21 8.61 4.13
N LEU A 102 3.05 9.86 3.71
CA LEU A 102 2.97 11.02 4.58
C LEU A 102 1.60 11.68 4.43
N GLU A 103 0.82 11.73 5.50
CA GLU A 103 -0.38 12.55 5.56
C GLU A 103 -0.01 13.97 5.98
N ALA A 104 -0.04 14.90 5.02
CA ALA A 104 0.45 16.26 5.21
C ALA A 104 -0.35 17.05 6.27
N ASN A 105 -1.62 16.69 6.47
CA ASN A 105 -2.53 17.46 7.34
C ASN A 105 -2.29 17.18 8.83
N ASN A 106 -1.87 15.96 9.18
CA ASN A 106 -1.69 15.51 10.56
C ASN A 106 -0.27 15.00 10.86
N GLY A 107 0.60 14.93 9.85
CA GLY A 107 1.98 14.44 9.97
C GLY A 107 2.11 12.94 10.19
N LYS A 108 1.01 12.17 10.09
CA LYS A 108 1.02 10.73 10.25
C LYS A 108 1.84 10.08 9.14
N ARG A 109 2.66 9.10 9.51
CA ARG A 109 3.55 8.39 8.60
C ARG A 109 3.30 6.91 8.67
N LYS A 110 3.37 6.27 7.51
CA LYS A 110 3.58 4.83 7.37
C LYS A 110 4.79 4.62 6.48
N SER A 111 5.52 3.55 6.72
CA SER A 111 6.74 3.23 6.03
C SER A 111 6.81 1.74 5.73
N ILE A 112 7.41 1.45 4.59
CA ILE A 112 7.66 0.11 4.10
C ILE A 112 9.12 0.08 3.72
N TYR A 113 9.85 -0.85 4.32
CA TYR A 113 11.22 -1.17 3.99
C TYR A 113 11.28 -2.59 3.46
N ILE A 114 12.03 -2.76 2.37
CA ILE A 114 12.24 -4.05 1.73
C ILE A 114 13.73 -4.20 1.48
N GLU A 115 14.26 -5.34 1.90
CA GLU A 115 15.57 -5.83 1.50
C GLU A 115 15.36 -7.06 0.62
N ASP A 116 15.83 -7.00 -0.63
CA ASP A 116 15.70 -8.08 -1.60
C ASP A 116 16.81 -8.00 -2.63
N GLU A 117 17.11 -9.10 -3.33
CA GLU A 117 18.07 -9.08 -4.42
C GLU A 117 17.51 -8.33 -5.64
N ASN A 118 18.33 -7.48 -6.26
CA ASN A 118 17.99 -6.92 -7.56
C ASN A 118 18.09 -7.97 -8.69
N ILE A 119 17.07 -8.82 -8.79
CA ILE A 119 17.02 -9.93 -9.75
C ILE A 119 16.64 -9.53 -11.18
N THR A 120 16.33 -8.24 -11.41
CA THR A 120 16.00 -7.69 -12.74
C THR A 120 17.11 -7.97 -13.76
N PHE A 121 18.36 -8.09 -13.29
CA PHE A 121 19.53 -8.42 -14.13
C PHE A 121 19.89 -9.92 -14.14
N ALA A 122 19.36 -10.74 -13.23
CA ALA A 122 19.72 -12.15 -13.03
C ALA A 122 18.84 -13.15 -13.82
N LYS A 123 18.24 -12.72 -14.94
CA LYS A 123 17.21 -13.46 -15.73
C LYS A 123 15.83 -13.60 -15.08
N GLY A 124 15.54 -12.87 -14.00
CA GLY A 124 14.18 -12.70 -13.48
C GLY A 124 13.47 -13.98 -13.03
N ILE A 125 14.21 -15.02 -12.61
CA ILE A 125 13.64 -16.24 -12.03
C ILE A 125 14.36 -16.48 -10.70
N THR A 126 13.63 -16.30 -9.60
CA THR A 126 14.03 -16.75 -8.27
C THR A 126 13.99 -18.27 -8.18
N GLU A 127 14.74 -18.86 -7.24
CA GLU A 127 14.72 -20.32 -7.05
C GLU A 127 13.38 -20.78 -6.45
N PHE A 128 12.91 -20.14 -5.38
CA PHE A 128 11.73 -20.59 -4.64
C PHE A 128 10.53 -19.64 -4.72
N LEU A 129 10.65 -18.40 -4.25
CA LEU A 129 9.53 -17.44 -4.18
C LEU A 129 9.26 -16.82 -5.55
N ASN A 130 8.14 -17.14 -6.18
CA ASN A 130 7.78 -16.54 -7.45
C ASN A 130 7.33 -15.09 -7.27
N SER A 131 6.30 -14.85 -6.47
CA SER A 131 5.72 -13.52 -6.28
C SER A 131 5.03 -13.41 -4.92
N TYR A 132 4.81 -12.17 -4.47
CA TYR A 132 4.01 -11.93 -3.27
C TYR A 132 3.29 -10.58 -3.32
N SER A 133 2.27 -10.46 -2.49
CA SER A 133 1.65 -9.19 -2.15
C SER A 133 1.32 -9.10 -0.67
N ILE A 134 1.39 -7.88 -0.14
CA ILE A 134 0.98 -7.56 1.23
C ILE A 134 -0.04 -6.45 1.13
N THR A 135 -1.28 -6.74 1.51
CA THR A 135 -2.36 -5.77 1.57
C THR A 135 -2.55 -5.30 3.01
N ALA A 136 -2.46 -3.99 3.25
CA ALA A 136 -2.92 -3.37 4.49
C ALA A 136 -4.40 -3.06 4.37
N ASN A 137 -5.21 -3.68 5.23
CA ASN A 137 -6.65 -3.51 5.27
C ASN A 137 -7.04 -2.33 6.18
N GLU A 138 -8.23 -1.78 5.99
CA GLU A 138 -8.76 -0.68 6.81
C GLU A 138 -8.99 -1.08 8.28
N ASP A 139 -9.15 -2.37 8.55
CA ASP A 139 -9.33 -2.92 9.90
C ASP A 139 -8.02 -3.08 10.68
N GLY A 140 -6.89 -2.67 10.10
CA GLY A 140 -5.55 -2.76 10.71
C GLY A 140 -4.88 -4.12 10.54
N THR A 141 -5.53 -5.10 9.91
CA THR A 141 -4.92 -6.38 9.58
C THR A 141 -4.14 -6.31 8.27
N TYR A 142 -3.22 -7.26 8.09
CA TYR A 142 -2.45 -7.39 6.86
C TYR A 142 -2.72 -8.74 6.20
N GLN A 143 -2.89 -8.76 4.90
CA GLN A 143 -3.07 -9.98 4.13
C GLN A 143 -1.81 -10.24 3.29
N LEU A 144 -1.07 -11.28 3.63
CA LEU A 144 0.01 -11.80 2.81
C LEU A 144 -0.56 -12.82 1.82
N ASN A 145 -0.27 -12.63 0.54
CA ASN A 145 -0.49 -13.64 -0.50
C ASN A 145 0.84 -13.89 -1.20
N PHE A 146 1.15 -15.14 -1.51
CA PHE A 146 2.37 -15.47 -2.23
C PHE A 146 2.23 -16.70 -3.10
N VAL A 147 3.08 -16.74 -4.12
CA VAL A 147 3.20 -17.85 -5.06
C VAL A 147 4.64 -18.34 -5.03
N VAL A 148 4.81 -19.66 -4.94
CA VAL A 148 6.12 -20.32 -5.07
C VAL A 148 6.25 -21.03 -6.41
N ASN A 149 7.48 -21.30 -6.83
CA ASN A 149 7.77 -22.09 -8.02
C ASN A 149 7.39 -23.57 -7.83
N ASP A 150 7.55 -24.36 -8.89
CA ASP A 150 7.41 -25.83 -8.81
C ASP A 150 8.36 -26.45 -7.80
N ASN A 151 7.90 -27.53 -7.15
CA ASN A 151 8.75 -28.35 -6.28
C ASN A 151 9.32 -27.59 -5.08
N VAL A 152 8.54 -26.66 -4.51
CA VAL A 152 8.91 -25.89 -3.32
C VAL A 152 8.08 -26.34 -2.12
N ALA A 153 8.73 -26.95 -1.13
CA ALA A 153 8.15 -27.14 0.19
C ALA A 153 8.10 -25.78 0.93
N THR A 154 6.95 -25.50 1.54
CA THR A 154 6.64 -24.21 2.16
C THR A 154 6.13 -24.43 3.58
N ASP A 155 6.80 -23.83 4.56
CA ASP A 155 6.35 -23.77 5.95
C ASP A 155 6.17 -22.31 6.38
N PHE A 156 5.18 -22.05 7.22
CA PHE A 156 4.90 -20.72 7.74
C PHE A 156 4.91 -20.75 9.26
N ILE A 157 5.75 -19.93 9.88
CA ILE A 157 5.87 -19.84 11.34
C ILE A 157 5.93 -18.39 11.79
N TYR A 158 5.63 -18.14 13.06
CA TYR A 158 5.94 -16.87 13.72
C TYR A 158 7.12 -17.10 14.68
N ASN A 159 8.20 -16.37 14.48
CA ASN A 159 9.40 -16.45 15.29
C ASN A 159 9.35 -15.41 16.41
N GLU A 160 8.94 -15.84 17.61
CA GLU A 160 8.79 -14.98 18.79
C GLU A 160 10.10 -14.29 19.22
N LYS A 161 11.27 -14.87 18.89
CA LYS A 161 12.56 -14.32 19.31
C LYS A 161 12.93 -13.04 18.56
N ILE A 162 12.55 -12.95 17.29
CA ILE A 162 12.83 -11.80 16.42
C ILE A 162 11.57 -11.00 16.06
N GLU A 163 10.41 -11.47 16.54
CA GLU A 163 9.07 -10.91 16.29
C GLU A 163 8.80 -10.77 14.79
N ALA A 164 9.00 -11.85 14.04
CA ALA A 164 8.81 -11.88 12.59
C ALA A 164 8.01 -13.11 12.15
N TYR A 165 7.16 -12.92 11.14
CA TYR A 165 6.58 -14.03 10.39
C TYR A 165 7.61 -14.55 9.39
N GLU A 166 7.88 -15.85 9.42
CA GLU A 166 8.85 -16.50 8.54
C GLU A 166 8.12 -17.44 7.57
N VAL A 167 8.40 -17.27 6.28
CA VAL A 167 8.00 -18.18 5.21
C VAL A 167 9.22 -18.97 4.80
N HIS A 168 9.32 -20.22 5.25
CA HIS A 168 10.43 -21.11 4.93
C HIS A 168 10.18 -21.79 3.60
N LEU A 169 11.14 -21.66 2.69
CA LEU A 169 11.09 -22.18 1.34
C LEU A 169 12.27 -23.11 1.09
N SER A 170 11.99 -24.31 0.58
CA SER A 170 13.02 -25.31 0.30
C SER A 170 12.62 -26.21 -0.86
N ASN A 171 13.59 -26.92 -1.42
CA ASN A 171 13.31 -27.95 -2.42
C ASN A 171 12.41 -29.06 -1.83
N GLY A 172 11.37 -29.44 -2.56
CA GLY A 172 10.43 -30.49 -2.16
C GLY A 172 9.61 -31.01 -3.34
N ASN A 173 8.55 -31.78 -3.07
CA ASN A 173 7.66 -32.32 -4.12
C ASN A 173 6.22 -31.80 -3.96
N ALA A 174 6.06 -30.60 -3.38
CA ALA A 174 4.74 -30.04 -3.11
C ALA A 174 4.06 -29.57 -4.41
N LEU A 175 2.75 -29.84 -4.52
CA LEU A 175 1.93 -29.41 -5.66
C LEU A 175 1.27 -28.04 -5.43
N GLN A 176 1.09 -27.65 -4.16
CA GLN A 176 0.50 -26.36 -3.81
C GLN A 176 1.51 -25.25 -4.06
N LYS A 177 1.12 -24.26 -4.86
CA LYS A 177 1.96 -23.09 -5.17
C LYS A 177 1.45 -21.78 -4.60
N VAL A 178 0.14 -21.68 -4.34
CA VAL A 178 -0.51 -20.43 -3.94
C VAL A 178 -0.89 -20.50 -2.49
N PHE A 179 -0.53 -19.45 -1.75
CA PHE A 179 -0.70 -19.36 -0.31
C PHE A 179 -1.26 -17.99 0.07
N SER A 180 -1.97 -17.96 1.19
CA SER A 180 -2.61 -16.77 1.73
C SER A 180 -2.64 -16.87 3.26
N ARG A 181 -2.24 -15.80 3.95
CA ARG A 181 -2.19 -15.69 5.42
C ARG A 181 -2.56 -14.29 5.88
N GLN A 182 -3.51 -14.20 6.79
CA GLN A 182 -3.76 -12.97 7.52
C GLN A 182 -2.69 -12.83 8.62
N LEU A 183 -2.14 -11.64 8.75
CA LEU A 183 -1.07 -11.27 9.67
C LEU A 183 -1.56 -10.13 10.55
N GLU A 184 -1.06 -10.10 11.77
CA GLU A 184 -1.34 -9.05 12.73
C GLU A 184 -0.09 -8.22 12.96
N MET A 185 -0.28 -6.92 13.17
CA MET A 185 0.81 -6.04 13.58
C MET A 185 1.28 -6.47 14.97
N SER A 186 2.58 -6.49 15.21
CA SER A 186 3.08 -6.77 16.56
C SER A 186 2.79 -5.57 17.50
N PRO A 187 2.84 -5.78 18.84
CA PRO A 187 2.55 -4.71 19.81
C PRO A 187 3.49 -3.49 19.73
N ASN A 188 4.65 -3.63 19.08
CA ASN A 188 5.60 -2.54 18.85
C ASN A 188 5.27 -1.69 17.59
N GLU A 189 4.08 -1.89 17.02
CA GLU A 189 3.59 -1.22 15.80
C GLU A 189 4.43 -1.51 14.54
N THR A 190 5.18 -2.61 14.54
CA THR A 190 5.95 -3.09 13.38
C THR A 190 5.46 -4.48 12.96
N LEU A 191 5.38 -4.70 11.65
CA LEU A 191 5.17 -6.02 11.04
C LEU A 191 6.43 -6.41 10.27
N LYS A 192 7.01 -7.56 10.62
CA LYS A 192 8.17 -8.13 9.93
C LYS A 192 7.81 -9.45 9.26
N ILE A 193 8.21 -9.59 8.00
CA ILE A 193 7.99 -10.79 7.20
C ILE A 193 9.32 -11.17 6.54
N ASN A 194 9.81 -12.36 6.82
CA ASN A 194 11.05 -12.88 6.26
C ASN A 194 10.74 -14.09 5.38
N PHE A 195 11.20 -14.08 4.13
CA PHE A 195 11.24 -15.28 3.30
C PHE A 195 12.59 -15.96 3.49
N VAL A 196 12.58 -17.16 4.08
CA VAL A 196 13.77 -17.91 4.48
C VAL A 196 14.01 -19.02 3.47
N ASN A 197 14.99 -18.83 2.57
CA ASN A 197 15.32 -19.75 1.49
C ASN A 197 16.40 -20.74 1.95
N HIS A 198 16.07 -22.03 1.97
CA HIS A 198 16.98 -23.12 2.30
C HIS A 198 17.52 -23.74 1.01
N LYS A 199 18.67 -23.23 0.56
CA LYS A 199 19.30 -23.63 -0.71
C LYS A 199 20.25 -24.81 -0.47
N ASN A 200 20.15 -25.82 -1.32
CA ASN A 200 21.08 -26.94 -1.32
C ASN A 200 22.31 -26.56 -2.16
N THR A 201 23.45 -26.40 -1.50
CA THR A 201 24.73 -26.23 -2.19
C THR A 201 25.42 -27.59 -2.26
N SER A 202 25.64 -28.07 -3.49
CA SER A 202 26.50 -29.23 -3.74
C SER A 202 27.63 -28.81 -4.66
N ASN A 203 28.86 -28.82 -4.15
CA ASN A 203 30.04 -28.73 -5.00
C ASN A 203 30.25 -30.11 -5.63
N LYS A 204 30.60 -30.15 -6.92
CA LYS A 204 30.80 -31.41 -7.69
C LYS A 204 31.85 -32.37 -7.11
N SER A 205 32.59 -31.98 -6.07
CA SER A 205 33.61 -32.78 -5.38
C SER A 205 33.23 -33.22 -3.96
N ASP A 206 32.14 -32.70 -3.38
CA ASP A 206 31.76 -33.00 -1.99
C ASP A 206 30.65 -34.05 -1.93
N THR A 207 30.88 -35.06 -1.10
CA THR A 207 29.88 -36.10 -0.76
C THR A 207 28.82 -35.60 0.23
N GLU A 208 28.99 -34.41 0.81
CA GLU A 208 28.08 -33.78 1.76
C GLU A 208 27.29 -32.65 1.10
N VAL A 209 25.96 -32.67 1.30
CA VAL A 209 25.07 -31.57 0.88
C VAL A 209 25.12 -30.50 1.97
N HIS A 210 25.59 -29.30 1.63
CA HIS A 210 25.56 -28.15 2.53
C HIS A 210 24.29 -27.34 2.29
N VAL A 211 23.53 -27.06 3.34
CA VAL A 211 22.37 -26.18 3.27
C VAL A 211 22.83 -24.76 3.59
N SER A 212 22.71 -23.85 2.63
CA SER A 212 22.86 -22.41 2.87
C SER A 212 21.49 -21.78 3.08
N VAL A 213 21.37 -20.91 4.07
CA VAL A 213 20.13 -20.18 4.35
C VAL A 213 20.30 -18.74 3.90
N GLU A 214 19.32 -18.23 3.16
CA GLU A 214 19.25 -16.84 2.74
C GLU A 214 17.89 -16.25 3.07
N GLU A 215 17.87 -15.18 3.87
CA GLU A 215 16.67 -14.48 4.29
C GLU A 215 16.38 -13.31 3.34
N LYS A 216 15.73 -13.59 2.21
CA LYS A 216 15.30 -12.58 1.24
C LYS A 216 14.05 -13.04 0.47
N PRO A 217 13.07 -12.17 0.20
CA PRO A 217 12.98 -10.79 0.69
C PRO A 217 12.69 -10.70 2.19
N VAL A 218 13.16 -9.61 2.81
CA VAL A 218 12.79 -9.17 4.16
C VAL A 218 11.93 -7.91 4.02
N ILE A 219 10.76 -7.91 4.66
CA ILE A 219 9.81 -6.80 4.60
C ILE A 219 9.55 -6.30 6.02
N VAL A 220 9.66 -4.99 6.21
CA VAL A 220 9.34 -4.31 7.47
C VAL A 220 8.33 -3.20 7.18
N ILE A 221 7.20 -3.23 7.89
CA ILE A 221 6.14 -2.22 7.81
C ILE A 221 5.99 -1.58 9.17
N SER A 222 6.00 -0.24 9.23
CA SER A 222 5.82 0.57 10.44
C SER A 222 5.15 1.89 10.10
#